data_AF-A7H966-F1
#
_entry.id   AF-A7H966-F1
#
_cell.length_a   1.000
_cell.length_b   1.000
_cell.length_c   1.000
_cell.angle_alpha   90.00
_cell.angle_beta   90.00
_cell.angle_gamma   90.00
#
_symmetry.space_group_name_H-M   'P 1'
#
loop_
_entity.id
_entity.type
_entity.pdbx_description
1 polymer ?
#
loop_
_entity_poly.entity_id
_entity_poly.type
_entity_poly.pdbx_seq_one_letter_code
_entity_poly.pdbx_strand_id
1 'polypeptide(L)'
;MTGGASNERTHLDGNAAAGLLREVFAVEMTTASCTCLDCGRISAVGGLHLYGGALGSVLRCPSCEALVLRVTSGPTGHFIELHAVMHVRPFGAGEG
;
A
#
# COMPACT_ATOMS: atom_id res chain seq x y z
N MET A 1 -28.72 -18.00 -35.31
CA MET A 1 -28.68 -16.63 -34.77
C MET A 1 -27.76 -16.66 -33.57
N THR A 2 -26.65 -15.93 -33.66
CA THR A 2 -25.51 -15.95 -32.73
C THR A 2 -25.92 -15.50 -31.33
N GLY A 3 -25.77 -16.38 -30.34
CA GLY A 3 -25.88 -16.03 -28.92
C GLY A 3 -24.68 -15.18 -28.52
N GLY A 4 -24.91 -13.88 -28.33
CA GLY A 4 -23.90 -12.99 -27.76
C GLY A 4 -23.66 -13.37 -26.31
N ALA A 5 -22.44 -13.81 -25.99
CA ALA A 5 -22.02 -13.95 -24.61
C ALA A 5 -21.99 -12.55 -23.98
N SER A 6 -22.93 -12.29 -23.07
CA SER A 6 -22.88 -11.16 -22.16
C SER A 6 -21.61 -11.31 -21.31
N ASN A 7 -20.62 -10.45 -21.53
CA ASN A 7 -19.45 -10.32 -20.67
C ASN A 7 -19.88 -9.63 -19.37
N GLU A 8 -20.63 -10.35 -18.55
CA GLU A 8 -21.09 -9.89 -17.25
C GLU A 8 -19.93 -10.06 -16.27
N ARG A 9 -19.19 -8.96 -16.04
CA ARG A 9 -18.14 -8.93 -15.02
C ARG A 9 -18.78 -9.16 -13.66
N THR A 10 -18.65 -10.37 -13.13
CA THR A 10 -19.09 -10.71 -11.78
C THR A 10 -18.24 -9.94 -10.78
N HIS A 11 -18.86 -9.00 -10.06
CA HIS A 11 -18.20 -8.24 -9.00
C HIS A 11 -18.22 -9.07 -7.71
N LEU A 12 -17.05 -9.33 -7.12
CA LEU A 12 -16.93 -10.01 -5.84
C LEU A 12 -16.83 -8.99 -4.71
N ASP A 13 -17.22 -9.42 -3.52
CA ASP A 13 -16.95 -8.66 -2.29
C ASP A 13 -15.44 -8.62 -2.00
N GLY A 14 -14.98 -7.52 -1.40
CA GLY A 14 -13.56 -7.31 -1.09
C GLY A 14 -12.97 -8.37 -0.15
N ASN A 15 -13.78 -9.02 0.69
CA ASN A 15 -13.31 -10.09 1.56
C ASN A 15 -12.78 -11.30 0.78
N ALA A 16 -13.19 -11.49 -0.48
CA ALA A 16 -12.65 -12.54 -1.35
C ALA A 16 -11.14 -12.38 -1.59
N ALA A 17 -10.60 -11.17 -1.43
CA ALA A 17 -9.17 -10.89 -1.56
C ALA A 17 -8.37 -11.20 -0.29
N ALA A 18 -8.99 -11.63 0.82
CA ALA A 18 -8.31 -11.78 2.11
C ALA A 18 -7.03 -12.66 2.05
N GLY A 19 -7.07 -13.76 1.30
CA GLY A 19 -5.89 -14.62 1.08
C GLY A 19 -4.76 -13.88 0.35
N LEU A 20 -5.09 -13.23 -0.77
CA LEU A 20 -4.13 -12.44 -1.55
C LEU A 20 -3.53 -11.28 -0.75
N LEU A 21 -4.36 -10.55 0.00
CA LEU A 21 -3.90 -9.44 0.83
C LEU A 21 -2.95 -9.93 1.94
N ARG A 22 -3.19 -11.11 2.51
CA ARG A 22 -2.29 -11.72 3.49
C ARG A 22 -0.92 -12.05 2.90
N GLU A 23 -0.87 -12.51 1.65
CA GLU A 23 0.39 -12.77 0.94
C GLU A 23 1.17 -11.48 0.63
N VAL A 24 0.46 -10.42 0.27
CA VAL A 24 1.06 -9.15 -0.17
C VAL A 24 1.52 -8.26 1.00
N PHE A 25 0.84 -8.27 2.14
CA PHE A 25 1.16 -7.41 3.28
C PHE A 25 2.19 -8.00 4.27
N ALA A 26 2.69 -9.23 4.03
CA ALA A 26 3.73 -9.86 4.85
C ALA A 26 5.16 -9.52 4.41
N VAL A 27 5.38 -8.32 3.85
CA VAL A 27 6.60 -7.95 3.14
C VAL A 27 7.42 -6.88 3.86
N GLU A 28 8.71 -6.83 3.55
CA GLU A 28 9.57 -5.72 3.95
C GLU A 28 9.09 -4.44 3.23
N MET A 29 8.55 -3.49 4.00
CA MET A 29 7.88 -2.31 3.43
C MET A 29 8.82 -1.17 3.10
N THR A 30 10.02 -1.08 3.69
CA THR A 30 10.91 0.08 3.49
C THR A 30 11.45 0.16 2.06
N THR A 31 11.57 -0.98 1.38
CA THR A 31 11.98 -1.06 -0.04
C THR A 31 10.83 -0.91 -1.04
N ALA A 32 9.57 -0.95 -0.58
CA ALA A 32 8.42 -0.74 -1.45
C ALA A 32 8.47 0.66 -2.10
N SER A 33 8.10 0.74 -3.37
CA SER A 33 8.06 2.03 -4.08
C SER A 33 6.69 2.68 -3.87
N CYS A 34 6.70 3.99 -3.62
CA CYS A 34 5.50 4.80 -3.49
C CYS A 34 5.54 6.01 -4.43
N THR A 35 4.40 6.37 -5.00
CA THR A 35 4.20 7.61 -5.76
C THR A 35 3.34 8.56 -4.94
N CYS A 36 3.88 9.73 -4.61
CA CYS A 36 3.16 10.81 -3.95
C CYS A 36 2.03 11.32 -4.85
N LEU A 37 0.79 11.33 -4.36
CA LEU A 37 -0.36 11.80 -5.14
C LEU A 37 -0.35 13.32 -5.36
N ASP A 38 0.35 14.08 -4.52
CA ASP A 38 0.38 15.53 -4.58
C ASP A 38 1.39 16.08 -5.59
N CYS A 39 2.60 15.50 -5.67
CA CYS A 39 3.67 15.99 -6.55
C CYS A 39 4.19 14.96 -7.56
N GLY A 40 3.68 13.73 -7.53
CA GLY A 40 4.10 12.67 -8.45
C GLY A 40 5.48 12.07 -8.18
N ARG A 41 6.20 12.51 -7.13
CA ARG A 41 7.50 11.94 -6.80
C ARG A 41 7.38 10.45 -6.50
N ILE A 42 8.27 9.67 -7.12
CA ILE A 42 8.49 8.26 -6.81
C ILE A 42 9.65 8.15 -5.82
N SER A 43 9.46 7.44 -4.72
CA SER A 43 10.49 7.13 -3.73
C SER A 43 10.27 5.74 -3.12
N ALA A 44 11.30 5.17 -2.49
CA ALA A 44 11.08 4.06 -1.57
C ALA A 44 10.39 4.57 -0.29
N VAL A 45 9.61 3.74 0.40
CA VAL A 45 8.98 4.12 1.68
C VAL A 45 10.03 4.51 2.73
N GLY A 46 11.17 3.81 2.78
CA GLY A 46 12.28 4.12 3.68
C GLY A 46 12.98 5.45 3.38
N GLY A 47 12.71 6.06 2.21
CA GLY A 47 13.20 7.39 1.84
C GLY A 47 12.23 8.54 2.17
N LEU A 48 11.08 8.25 2.78
CA LEU A 48 10.13 9.28 3.23
C LEU A 48 10.60 9.93 4.53
N HIS A 49 10.20 11.18 4.76
CA HIS A 49 10.46 11.84 6.04
C HIS A 49 9.50 11.31 7.10
N LEU A 50 10.05 10.65 8.13
CA LEU A 50 9.30 10.10 9.25
C LEU A 50 9.18 11.12 10.39
N TYR A 51 7.96 11.32 10.88
CA TYR A 51 7.65 12.09 12.07
C TYR A 51 6.82 11.22 13.03
N GLY A 52 7.10 11.27 14.33
CA GLY A 52 6.35 10.53 15.34
C GLY A 52 7.19 9.47 16.08
N GLY A 53 6.52 8.47 16.65
CA GLY A 53 7.12 7.47 17.54
C GLY A 53 6.14 6.36 17.95
N ALA A 54 6.24 5.90 19.20
CA ALA A 54 5.62 4.64 19.66
C ALA A 54 4.11 4.50 19.44
N LEU A 55 3.35 5.60 19.55
CA LEU A 55 1.89 5.60 19.41
C LEU A 55 1.42 5.91 17.97
N GLY A 56 2.32 6.38 17.11
CA GLY A 56 1.98 6.68 15.74
C GLY A 56 3.11 7.36 14.98
N SER A 57 3.13 7.12 13.69
CA SER A 57 4.16 7.53 12.74
C SER A 57 3.50 8.13 11.50
N VAL A 58 4.04 9.24 11.02
CA VAL A 58 3.59 9.96 9.84
C VAL A 58 4.77 10.07 8.89
N LEU A 59 4.62 9.52 7.69
CA LEU A 59 5.61 9.56 6.63
C LEU A 59 5.16 10.55 5.56
N ARG A 60 6.03 11.50 5.24
CA ARG A 60 5.79 12.59 4.29
C ARG A 60 6.73 12.53 3.10
N CYS A 61 6.25 13.02 1.97
CA CYS A 61 7.06 13.16 0.75
C CYS A 61 8.25 14.09 1.02
N PRO A 62 9.50 13.69 0.73
CA PRO A 62 10.68 14.51 0.98
C PRO A 62 10.77 15.75 0.06
N SER A 63 9.87 15.91 -0.90
CA SER A 63 9.91 16.98 -1.91
C SER A 63 8.83 18.03 -1.79
N CYS A 64 7.66 17.68 -1.25
CA CYS A 64 6.54 18.60 -1.07
C CYS A 64 5.92 18.52 0.32
N GLU A 65 6.46 17.66 1.19
CA GLU A 65 6.00 17.43 2.57
C GLU A 65 4.56 16.92 2.70
N ALA A 66 3.87 16.61 1.61
CA ALA A 66 2.55 16.02 1.65
C ALA A 66 2.54 14.67 2.39
N LEU A 67 1.43 14.36 3.04
CA LEU A 67 1.21 13.07 3.71
C LEU A 67 1.26 11.94 2.68
N VAL A 68 2.04 10.90 2.95
CA VAL A 68 2.13 9.70 2.10
C VAL A 68 1.57 8.47 2.82
N LEU A 69 1.94 8.30 4.09
CA LEU A 69 1.52 7.16 4.91
C LEU A 69 1.40 7.60 6.37
N ARG A 70 0.37 7.14 7.07
CA ARG A 70 0.25 7.24 8.52
C ARG A 70 0.02 5.87 9.13
N VAL A 71 0.72 5.58 10.21
CA VAL A 71 0.52 4.38 11.03
C VAL A 71 0.18 4.85 12.43
N THR A 72 -0.89 4.32 13.03
CA THR A 72 -1.20 4.51 14.45
C THR A 72 -1.22 3.15 15.15
N SER A 73 -0.74 3.12 16.40
CA SER A 73 -0.66 1.89 17.19
C SER A 73 -1.65 1.97 18.34
N GLY A 74 -2.52 0.97 18.46
CA GLY A 74 -3.48 0.85 19.55
C GLY A 74 -3.46 -0.55 20.18
N PRO A 75 -4.25 -0.78 21.24
CA PRO A 75 -4.26 -2.07 21.96
C PRO A 75 -4.66 -3.27 21.08
N THR A 76 -5.40 -3.03 20.00
CA THR A 76 -5.96 -4.08 19.13
C THR A 76 -5.16 -4.26 17.83
N GLY A 77 -4.11 -3.48 17.60
CA GLY A 77 -3.29 -3.57 16.41
C GLY A 77 -2.87 -2.20 15.86
N HIS A 78 -2.37 -2.22 14.62
CA HIS A 78 -1.96 -1.03 13.89
C HIS A 78 -3.02 -0.63 12.86
N PHE A 79 -3.25 0.66 12.74
CA PHE A 79 -4.06 1.23 11.66
C PHE A 79 -3.15 1.94 10.68
N ILE A 80 -3.41 1.72 9.39
CA ILE A 80 -2.59 2.23 8.30
C ILE A 80 -3.49 3.07 7.39
N GLU A 81 -3.06 4.29 7.09
CA GLU A 81 -3.70 5.18 6.12
C GLU A 81 -2.69 5.52 5.03
N LEU A 82 -3.06 5.27 3.77
CA LEU A 82 -2.21 5.50 2.61
C LEU A 82 -2.77 6.64 1.76
N HIS A 83 -1.89 7.55 1.37
CA HIS A 83 -2.19 8.66 0.46
C HIS A 83 -1.15 8.68 -0.68
N ALA A 84 -1.02 7.52 -1.33
CA ALA A 84 -0.04 7.24 -2.37
C ALA A 84 -0.48 6.07 -3.24
N VAL A 85 0.10 5.95 -4.44
CA VAL A 85 0.15 4.66 -5.14
C VAL A 85 1.31 3.87 -4.56
N MET A 86 1.06 2.67 -4.06
CA MET A 86 2.08 1.78 -3.48
C MET A 86 2.32 0.58 -4.38
N HIS A 87 3.58 0.37 -4.76
CA HIS A 87 4.03 -0.82 -5.45
C HIS A 87 4.75 -1.74 -4.46
N VAL A 88 4.01 -2.73 -3.98
CA VAL A 88 4.48 -3.75 -3.05
C VAL A 88 4.83 -5.03 -3.82
N ARG A 89 5.96 -5.64 -3.46
CA ARG A 89 6.37 -6.93 -4.02
C ARG A 89 6.40 -7.97 -2.89
N PRO A 90 5.79 -9.16 -3.08
CA PRO A 90 5.90 -10.26 -2.13
C PRO A 90 7.37 -10.61 -1.85
N PHE A 91 7.68 -10.89 -0.57
CA PHE A 91 8.99 -11.39 -0.17
C PHE A 91 9.20 -12.77 -0.81
N GLY A 92 10.35 -12.98 -1.47
CA GLY A 92 10.69 -14.23 -2.17
C GLY A 92 10.33 -14.30 -3.65
N ALA A 93 9.73 -13.25 -4.26
CA ALA A 93 9.39 -13.24 -5.69
C ALA A 93 10.59 -12.96 -6.63
N GLY A 94 11.84 -13.18 -6.19
CA GLY A 94 13.02 -12.76 -6.96
C GLY A 94 14.38 -13.33 -6.55
N GLU A 95 14.44 -14.48 -5.87
CA GLU A 95 15.70 -15.23 -5.75
C GLU A 95 15.57 -16.53 -6.57
N GLY A 96 16.03 -16.45 -7.81
CA GLY A 96 16.26 -17.54 -8.76
C GLY A 96 17.36 -17.13 -9.72
#